data_AF-A0A519KQM3-F1
#
_entry.id   AF-A0A519KQM3-F1
#
_cell.length_a   1.000
_cell.length_b   1.000
_cell.length_c   1.000
_cell.angle_alpha   90.00
_cell.angle_beta   90.00
_cell.angle_gamma   90.00
#
_symmetry.space_group_name_H-M   'P 1'
#
loop_
_entity.id
_entity.type
_entity.pdbx_description
1 polymer ?
#
loop_
_entity_poly.entity_id
_entity_poly.type
_entity_poly.pdbx_seq_one_letter_code
_entity_poly.pdbx_strand_id
1 'polypeptide(L)'
;MDEAGRQARHAPAPLRQGRGPSGPEDGACEPGEGAVIAADREWHGREGASSAELDKFRSFVPTTLPQGYYDLLGFSNGGEGPFGVQPCWFVLDTAEEAATAWTDKVHAEFFPALFVFGSNGAGEAFAFDLNADGVRIVYFDTMNSNLAESVVELATLMDTFIDLIGIDEVAA
;
A
#
# COMPACT_ATOMS: atom_id res chain seq x y z
N MET A 1 3.38 -73.77 -12.80
CA MET A 1 3.76 -73.25 -11.47
C MET A 1 2.84 -72.07 -11.18
N ASP A 2 1.54 -72.33 -11.03
CA ASP A 2 0.88 -72.98 -9.86
C ASP A 2 1.04 -72.09 -8.63
N GLU A 3 0.04 -71.27 -8.31
CA GLU A 3 -1.16 -71.62 -7.51
C GLU A 3 -0.84 -71.79 -6.02
N ALA A 4 -1.23 -70.79 -5.22
CA ALA A 4 -1.80 -70.88 -3.87
C ALA A 4 -1.66 -69.50 -3.19
N GLY A 5 -2.66 -68.91 -2.56
CA GLY A 5 -4.00 -69.39 -2.27
C GLY A 5 -4.71 -68.44 -1.30
N ARG A 6 -6.03 -68.39 -1.47
CA ARG A 6 -7.08 -68.17 -0.46
C ARG A 6 -7.15 -66.83 0.30
N GLN A 7 -8.14 -66.07 -0.17
CA GLN A 7 -9.15 -65.29 0.54
C GLN A 7 -9.35 -65.63 2.03
N ALA A 8 -9.49 -64.57 2.85
CA ALA A 8 -10.36 -64.57 4.01
C ALA A 8 -11.22 -63.29 3.99
N ARG A 9 -12.54 -63.46 4.00
CA ARG A 9 -13.55 -62.40 4.19
C ARG A 9 -13.81 -62.27 5.69
N HIS A 10 -13.86 -61.05 6.23
CA HIS A 10 -14.70 -60.74 7.38
C HIS A 10 -15.06 -59.25 7.49
N ALA A 11 -16.27 -59.04 8.02
CA ALA A 11 -17.19 -57.90 8.05
C ALA A 11 -16.67 -56.53 8.60
N PRO A 12 -17.43 -55.42 8.41
CA PRO A 12 -16.97 -54.06 8.66
C PRO A 12 -17.16 -53.63 10.13
N ALA A 13 -16.30 -52.72 10.59
CA ALA A 13 -16.38 -52.05 11.89
C ALA A 13 -16.53 -50.52 11.69
N PRO A 14 -17.12 -49.79 12.66
CA PRO A 14 -18.05 -48.70 12.41
C PRO A 14 -17.39 -47.34 12.09
N LEU A 15 -18.17 -46.52 11.38
CA LEU A 15 -17.95 -45.09 11.17
C LEU A 15 -17.72 -44.39 12.51
N ARG A 16 -16.48 -43.96 12.77
CA ARG A 16 -16.19 -43.01 13.84
C ARG A 16 -16.36 -41.61 13.28
N GLN A 17 -17.37 -40.92 13.82
CA GLN A 17 -17.60 -39.50 13.63
C GLN A 17 -16.37 -38.71 14.11
N GLY A 18 -15.62 -38.16 13.16
CA GLY A 18 -14.78 -37.00 13.39
C GLY A 18 -15.58 -35.76 13.04
N ARG A 19 -16.20 -35.14 14.05
CA ARG A 19 -16.77 -33.80 13.95
C ARG A 19 -15.59 -32.82 13.90
N GLY A 20 -15.07 -32.58 12.70
CA GLY A 20 -14.23 -31.42 12.43
C GLY A 20 -15.10 -30.17 12.40
N PRO A 21 -14.65 -29.02 12.93
CA PRO A 21 -15.43 -27.80 12.88
C PRO A 21 -15.66 -27.42 11.41
N SER A 22 -16.92 -27.13 11.11
CA SER A 22 -17.38 -26.31 10.00
C SER A 22 -16.54 -25.04 9.93
N GLY A 23 -15.52 -25.04 9.08
CA GLY A 23 -14.89 -23.81 8.60
C GLY A 23 -15.83 -23.17 7.58
N PRO A 24 -15.98 -21.83 7.57
CA PRO A 24 -16.70 -21.17 6.50
C PRO A 24 -15.92 -21.39 5.19
N GLU A 25 -16.55 -22.14 4.30
CA GLU A 25 -16.26 -22.12 2.87
C GLU A 25 -16.69 -20.72 2.36
N ASP A 26 -15.88 -20.16 1.46
CA ASP A 26 -16.14 -18.91 0.74
C ASP A 26 -16.07 -17.61 1.56
N GLY A 27 -14.86 -17.26 2.01
CA GLY A 27 -14.49 -15.88 2.31
C GLY A 27 -13.78 -15.27 1.11
N ALA A 28 -14.55 -14.72 0.17
CA ALA A 28 -14.03 -13.77 -0.79
C ALA A 28 -13.29 -12.65 -0.05
N CYS A 29 -12.26 -12.07 -0.66
CA CYS A 29 -11.64 -10.84 -0.18
C CYS A 29 -12.73 -9.76 -0.06
N GLU A 30 -13.26 -9.58 1.14
CA GLU A 30 -13.98 -8.37 1.50
C GLU A 30 -12.92 -7.25 1.45
N PRO A 31 -13.08 -6.20 0.63
CA PRO A 31 -12.22 -5.04 0.71
C PRO A 31 -12.40 -4.45 2.11
N GLY A 32 -11.35 -4.51 2.93
CA GLY A 32 -11.35 -3.81 4.20
C GLY A 32 -11.59 -2.34 3.91
N GLU A 33 -12.68 -1.78 4.41
CA GLU A 33 -12.93 -0.34 4.41
C GLU A 33 -11.72 0.36 5.04
N GLY A 34 -10.95 1.08 4.21
CA GLY A 34 -9.80 1.87 4.61
C GLY A 34 -8.66 1.03 5.15
N ALA A 35 -7.76 0.59 4.27
CA ALA A 35 -6.46 0.09 4.72
C ALA A 35 -5.80 1.23 5.52
N VAL A 36 -5.71 1.05 6.84
CA VAL A 36 -4.92 1.89 7.73
C VAL A 36 -3.64 1.11 8.07
N ILE A 37 -2.54 1.82 8.30
CA ILE A 37 -1.30 1.20 8.75
C ILE A 37 -1.62 0.44 10.05
N ALA A 38 -1.45 -0.89 10.03
CA ALA A 38 -1.77 -1.72 11.19
C ALA A 38 -0.90 -1.32 12.39
N ALA A 39 -1.47 -1.32 13.60
CA ALA A 39 -0.83 -0.78 14.80
C ALA A 39 0.43 -1.54 15.26
N ASP A 40 0.67 -2.73 14.71
CA ASP A 40 1.85 -3.58 14.94
C ASP A 40 3.00 -3.29 13.97
N ARG A 41 2.78 -2.42 12.98
CA ARG A 41 3.79 -1.99 12.01
C ARG A 41 4.66 -0.86 12.53
N GLU A 42 5.90 -0.80 12.06
CA GLU A 42 6.86 0.22 12.48
C GLU A 42 6.57 1.56 11.79
N TRP A 43 5.82 2.43 12.46
CA TRP A 43 5.46 3.74 11.92
C TRP A 43 5.59 4.84 12.98
N HIS A 44 6.36 5.87 12.65
CA HIS A 44 6.55 7.08 13.45
C HIS A 44 5.68 8.21 12.90
N GLY A 45 4.38 8.10 13.17
CA GLY A 45 3.37 9.05 12.70
C GLY A 45 3.20 10.30 13.56
N ARG A 46 2.51 11.29 12.99
CA ARG A 46 1.96 12.46 13.69
C ARG A 46 0.46 12.31 13.91
N GLU A 47 -0.14 13.24 14.64
CA GLU A 47 -1.60 13.32 14.70
C GLU A 47 -2.18 13.44 13.27
N GLY A 48 -3.26 12.71 13.01
CA GLY A 48 -3.97 12.74 11.74
C GLY A 48 -4.52 14.13 11.41
N ALA A 49 -4.63 14.43 10.12
CA ALA A 49 -5.15 15.69 9.63
C ALA A 49 -6.64 15.81 9.99
N SER A 50 -7.02 16.93 10.58
CA SER A 50 -8.42 17.23 10.85
C SER A 50 -9.21 17.39 9.55
N SER A 51 -10.54 17.24 9.64
CA SER A 51 -11.43 17.47 8.50
C SER A 51 -11.24 18.85 7.87
N ALA A 52 -11.03 19.89 8.68
CA ALA A 52 -10.79 21.24 8.19
C ALA A 52 -9.45 21.36 7.42
N GLU A 53 -8.41 20.66 7.86
CA GLU A 53 -7.12 20.61 7.15
C GLU A 53 -7.24 19.85 5.83
N LEU A 54 -7.95 18.71 5.83
CA LEU A 54 -8.21 17.93 4.61
C LEU A 54 -9.09 18.70 3.61
N ASP A 55 -10.11 19.43 4.06
CA ASP A 55 -10.94 20.28 3.20
C ASP A 55 -10.11 21.41 2.58
N LYS A 56 -9.25 22.05 3.38
CA LYS A 56 -8.30 23.04 2.89
C LYS A 56 -7.35 22.43 1.87
N PHE A 57 -6.78 21.27 2.16
CA PHE A 57 -5.87 20.53 1.27
C PHE A 57 -6.53 20.25 -0.10
N ARG A 58 -7.78 19.75 -0.11
CA ARG A 58 -8.57 19.51 -1.33
C ARG A 58 -8.72 20.74 -2.22
N SER A 59 -8.70 21.94 -1.64
CA SER A 59 -8.84 23.18 -2.42
C SER A 59 -7.57 23.61 -3.19
N PHE A 60 -6.41 23.03 -2.86
CA PHE A 60 -5.11 23.40 -3.47
C PHE A 60 -4.56 22.36 -4.45
N VAL A 61 -4.97 21.10 -4.31
CA VAL A 61 -4.38 19.96 -5.02
C VAL A 61 -5.28 19.44 -6.15
N PRO A 62 -4.77 18.58 -7.06
CA PRO A 62 -5.59 17.97 -8.10
C PRO A 62 -6.80 17.24 -7.53
N THR A 63 -7.93 17.34 -8.21
CA THR A 63 -9.17 16.64 -7.81
C THR A 63 -9.14 15.14 -8.09
N THR A 64 -8.10 14.65 -8.76
CA THR A 64 -7.91 13.25 -9.17
C THR A 64 -7.17 12.42 -8.12
N LEU A 65 -6.72 13.01 -7.01
CA LEU A 65 -6.04 12.26 -5.95
C LEU A 65 -6.99 11.22 -5.31
N PRO A 66 -6.50 9.99 -5.04
CA PRO A 66 -7.35 8.91 -4.53
C PRO A 66 -7.80 9.15 -3.09
N GLN A 67 -9.01 8.69 -2.75
CA GLN A 67 -9.58 8.84 -1.40
C GLN A 67 -8.67 8.23 -0.32
N GLY A 68 -8.04 7.08 -0.59
CA GLY A 68 -7.12 6.43 0.35
C GLY A 68 -5.92 7.30 0.77
N TYR A 69 -5.52 8.30 -0.03
CA TYR A 69 -4.48 9.25 0.38
C TYR A 69 -4.98 10.24 1.43
N TYR A 70 -6.23 10.69 1.31
CA TYR A 70 -6.86 11.52 2.34
C TYR A 70 -7.10 10.73 3.62
N ASP A 71 -7.43 9.44 3.49
CA ASP A 71 -7.58 8.54 4.64
C ASP A 71 -6.23 8.33 5.35
N LEU A 72 -5.13 8.15 4.59
CA LEU A 72 -3.78 8.10 5.12
C LEU A 72 -3.38 9.39 5.86
N LEU A 73 -3.63 10.56 5.27
CA LEU A 73 -3.37 11.85 5.92
C LEU A 73 -4.24 12.05 7.17
N GLY A 74 -5.50 11.59 7.13
CA GLY A 74 -6.42 11.61 8.27
C GLY A 74 -6.01 10.65 9.39
N PHE A 75 -5.25 9.60 9.07
CA PHE A 75 -4.63 8.71 10.05
C PHE A 75 -3.33 9.32 10.61
N SER A 76 -2.46 9.85 9.74
CA SER A 76 -1.15 10.41 10.09
C SER A 76 -0.83 11.60 9.17
N ASN A 77 -0.87 12.82 9.70
CA ASN A 77 -0.52 14.02 8.91
C ASN A 77 1.00 14.19 8.84
N GLY A 78 1.62 13.37 8.01
CA GLY A 78 3.06 13.15 7.98
C GLY A 78 3.51 12.03 8.91
N GLY A 79 4.77 11.63 8.78
CA GLY A 79 5.35 10.53 9.54
C GLY A 79 6.40 9.79 8.72
N GLU A 80 7.05 8.81 9.33
CA GLU A 80 8.03 7.99 8.62
C GLU A 80 8.13 6.57 9.15
N GLY A 81 8.66 5.66 8.33
CA GLY A 81 8.98 4.30 8.75
C GLY A 81 9.49 3.43 7.59
N PRO A 82 9.81 2.16 7.89
CA PRO A 82 10.17 1.17 6.88
C PRO A 82 9.10 1.06 5.78
N PHE A 83 9.56 0.74 4.57
CA PHE A 83 8.71 0.50 3.41
C PHE A 83 9.10 -0.85 2.80
N GLY A 84 8.14 -1.75 2.59
CA GLY A 84 8.41 -3.17 2.31
C GLY A 84 9.10 -3.48 0.97
N VAL A 85 9.33 -2.46 0.13
CA VAL A 85 10.04 -2.53 -1.15
C VAL A 85 10.94 -1.30 -1.30
N GLN A 86 11.82 -1.27 -2.30
CA GLN A 86 12.60 -0.06 -2.62
C GLN A 86 11.66 1.17 -2.74
N PRO A 87 12.01 2.32 -2.15
CA PRO A 87 13.31 2.69 -1.56
C PRO A 87 13.51 2.34 -0.06
N CYS A 88 12.76 1.37 0.47
CA CYS A 88 12.86 0.80 1.82
C CYS A 88 12.52 1.72 3.00
N TRP A 89 12.35 3.01 2.75
CA TRP A 89 11.91 3.99 3.74
C TRP A 89 10.90 4.93 3.12
N PHE A 90 9.83 5.22 3.86
CA PHE A 90 8.81 6.16 3.45
C PHE A 90 8.67 7.26 4.48
N VAL A 91 8.81 8.50 4.02
CA VAL A 91 8.54 9.74 4.74
C VAL A 91 7.32 10.36 4.09
N LEU A 92 6.19 10.35 4.79
CA LEU A 92 4.96 11.00 4.36
C LEU A 92 5.07 12.50 4.64
N ASP A 93 4.83 13.31 3.61
CA ASP A 93 4.68 14.76 3.79
C ASP A 93 3.36 15.06 4.50
N THR A 94 3.34 16.12 5.30
CA THR A 94 2.06 16.66 5.78
C THR A 94 1.20 17.14 4.60
N ALA A 95 -0.11 17.24 4.81
CA ALA A 95 -1.03 17.81 3.84
C ALA A 95 -0.60 19.24 3.44
N GLU A 96 -0.08 20.04 4.39
CA GLU A 96 0.41 21.39 4.12
C GLU A 96 1.67 21.39 3.25
N GLU A 97 2.65 20.54 3.57
CA GLU A 97 3.89 20.41 2.78
C GLU A 97 3.60 19.97 1.35
N ALA A 98 2.78 18.93 1.16
CA ALA A 98 2.41 18.44 -0.16
C ALA A 98 1.62 19.50 -0.97
N ALA A 99 0.67 20.20 -0.36
CA ALA A 99 -0.07 21.27 -1.03
C ALA A 99 0.82 22.47 -1.40
N THR A 100 1.75 22.83 -0.51
CA THR A 100 2.71 23.91 -0.76
C THR A 100 3.63 23.55 -1.91
N ALA A 101 4.23 22.35 -1.90
CA ALA A 101 5.11 21.88 -2.96
C ALA A 101 4.39 21.85 -4.33
N TRP A 102 3.13 21.42 -4.36
CA TRP A 102 2.30 21.45 -5.55
C TRP A 102 2.01 22.88 -6.04
N THR A 103 1.57 23.75 -5.13
CA THR A 103 1.18 25.14 -5.46
C THR A 103 2.38 25.97 -5.92
N ASP A 104 3.52 25.78 -5.27
CA ASP A 104 4.80 26.44 -5.59
C ASP A 104 5.50 25.80 -6.79
N LYS A 105 4.93 24.71 -7.33
CA LYS A 105 5.42 24.01 -8.52
C LYS A 105 6.84 23.49 -8.38
N VAL A 106 7.22 23.06 -7.17
CA VAL A 106 8.59 22.64 -6.82
C VAL A 106 9.15 21.62 -7.80
N HIS A 107 8.32 20.67 -8.24
CA HIS A 107 8.74 19.59 -9.15
C HIS A 107 8.28 19.79 -10.60
N ALA A 108 7.47 20.81 -10.90
CA ALA A 108 6.74 20.87 -12.16
C ALA A 108 7.64 21.15 -13.39
N GLU A 109 8.86 21.66 -13.19
CA GLU A 109 9.82 21.89 -14.29
C GLU A 109 10.24 20.57 -14.96
N PHE A 110 10.51 19.54 -14.15
CA PHE A 110 10.99 18.24 -14.63
C PHE A 110 9.93 17.13 -14.53
N PHE A 111 8.97 17.28 -13.63
CA PHE A 111 7.96 16.29 -13.29
C PHE A 111 6.54 16.91 -13.29
N PRO A 112 6.07 17.52 -14.40
CA PRO A 112 4.83 18.31 -14.43
C PRO A 112 3.55 17.52 -14.13
N ALA A 113 3.58 16.19 -14.27
CA ALA A 113 2.44 15.32 -14.04
C ALA A 113 2.57 14.50 -12.74
N LEU A 114 3.58 14.74 -11.92
CA LEU A 114 3.76 14.04 -10.66
C LEU A 114 3.30 14.93 -9.50
N PHE A 115 2.32 14.46 -8.75
CA PHE A 115 1.99 15.02 -7.45
C PHE A 115 2.84 14.31 -6.40
N VAL A 116 3.88 14.97 -5.90
CA VAL A 116 4.74 14.44 -4.84
C VAL A 116 4.04 14.53 -3.49
N PHE A 117 4.08 13.43 -2.72
CA PHE A 117 3.44 13.35 -1.40
C PHE A 117 4.36 12.79 -0.30
N GLY A 118 5.62 12.52 -0.64
CA GLY A 118 6.58 12.01 0.31
C GLY A 118 7.94 11.74 -0.32
N SER A 119 8.87 11.29 0.51
CA SER A 119 10.24 10.95 0.11
C SER A 119 10.76 9.74 0.85
N ASN A 120 11.98 9.28 0.55
CA ASN A 120 12.71 8.35 1.40
C ASN A 120 13.67 9.07 2.38
N GLY A 121 13.66 10.41 2.41
CA GLY A 121 14.62 11.22 3.16
C GLY A 121 16.02 11.34 2.55
N ALA A 122 16.27 10.74 1.38
CA ALA A 122 17.60 10.63 0.77
C ALA A 122 17.64 10.89 -0.76
N GLY A 123 16.73 11.73 -1.27
CA GLY A 123 16.75 12.18 -2.67
C GLY A 123 15.80 11.45 -3.62
N GLU A 124 15.07 10.45 -3.13
CA GLU A 124 13.98 9.81 -3.87
C GLU A 124 12.63 10.31 -3.35
N ALA A 125 11.67 10.48 -4.25
CA ALA A 125 10.33 10.99 -3.96
C ALA A 125 9.25 9.99 -4.37
N PHE A 126 8.15 10.00 -3.62
CA PHE A 126 6.93 9.24 -3.90
C PHE A 126 5.89 10.18 -4.50
N ALA A 127 5.22 9.73 -5.56
CA ALA A 127 4.24 10.56 -6.26
C ALA A 127 3.06 9.79 -6.84
N PHE A 128 1.94 10.50 -7.01
CA PHE A 128 0.88 10.09 -7.92
C PHE A 128 1.21 10.55 -9.34
N ASP A 129 1.13 9.63 -10.30
CA ASP A 129 1.19 9.97 -11.72
C ASP A 129 -0.19 10.39 -12.22
N LEU A 130 -0.36 11.69 -12.47
CA LEU A 130 -1.62 12.30 -12.88
C LEU A 130 -1.95 12.07 -14.36
N ASN A 131 -1.02 11.54 -15.16
CA ASN A 131 -1.27 11.16 -16.55
C ASN A 131 -1.83 9.74 -16.68
N ALA A 132 -1.77 8.93 -15.62
CA ALA A 132 -2.25 7.57 -15.66
C ALA A 132 -3.79 7.52 -15.72
N ASP A 133 -4.31 6.54 -16.46
CA ASP A 133 -5.74 6.21 -16.42
C ASP A 133 -6.05 5.49 -15.10
N GLY A 134 -6.30 6.26 -14.03
CA GLY A 134 -6.60 5.76 -12.70
C GLY A 134 -5.51 6.08 -11.68
N VAL A 135 -5.37 5.23 -10.66
CA VAL A 135 -4.35 5.40 -9.63
C VAL A 135 -3.06 4.74 -10.07
N ARG A 136 -1.99 5.52 -10.11
CA ARG A 136 -0.62 5.01 -10.30
C ARG A 136 0.31 5.74 -9.33
N ILE A 137 0.91 4.96 -8.45
CA ILE A 137 1.82 5.43 -7.40
C ILE A 137 3.22 4.99 -7.79
N VAL A 138 4.14 5.94 -7.80
CA VAL A 138 5.52 5.74 -8.25
C VAL A 138 6.50 6.24 -7.22
N TYR A 139 7.74 5.77 -7.30
CA TYR A 139 8.88 6.51 -6.77
C TYR A 139 9.88 6.85 -7.87
N PHE A 140 10.72 7.85 -7.63
CA PHE A 140 11.74 8.29 -8.58
C PHE A 140 12.88 9.03 -7.86
N ASP A 141 14.07 8.98 -8.46
CA ASP A 141 15.21 9.83 -8.08
C ASP A 141 14.97 11.26 -8.55
N THR A 142 14.89 12.19 -7.59
CA THR A 142 14.63 13.62 -7.85
C THR A 142 15.81 14.34 -8.51
N MET A 143 16.99 13.73 -8.51
CA MET A 143 18.20 14.24 -9.15
C MET A 143 18.38 13.71 -10.58
N ASN A 144 17.60 12.71 -10.99
CA ASN A 144 17.61 12.17 -12.34
C ASN A 144 16.44 12.72 -13.16
N SER A 145 16.75 13.63 -14.10
CA SER A 145 15.76 14.24 -14.99
C SER A 145 15.27 13.33 -16.12
N ASN A 146 15.84 12.12 -16.29
CA ASN A 146 15.34 11.14 -17.25
C ASN A 146 14.24 10.27 -16.64
N LEU A 147 12.99 10.69 -16.86
CA LEU A 147 11.80 10.01 -16.32
C LEU A 147 11.69 8.54 -16.70
N ALA A 148 12.08 8.20 -17.93
CA ALA A 148 11.97 6.83 -18.43
C ALA A 148 12.93 5.86 -17.71
N GLU A 149 13.98 6.39 -17.08
CA GLU A 149 14.97 5.61 -16.33
C GLU A 149 14.76 5.68 -14.82
N SER A 150 14.16 6.77 -14.32
CA SER A 150 14.05 7.05 -12.88
C SER A 150 12.71 6.61 -12.27
N VAL A 151 11.61 6.66 -13.02
CA VAL A 151 10.27 6.41 -12.48
C VAL A 151 9.98 4.91 -12.41
N VAL A 152 9.74 4.42 -11.19
CA VAL A 152 9.39 3.03 -10.93
C VAL A 152 7.99 2.97 -10.30
N GLU A 153 7.15 2.09 -10.82
CA GLU A 153 5.80 1.88 -10.29
C GLU A 153 5.83 1.05 -9.00
N LEU A 154 5.11 1.53 -7.98
CA LEU A 154 4.96 0.85 -6.69
C LEU A 154 3.61 0.15 -6.58
N ALA A 155 2.54 0.83 -6.98
CA ALA A 155 1.18 0.32 -6.84
C ALA A 155 0.21 1.03 -7.80
N THR A 156 -0.85 0.33 -8.18
CA THR A 156 -1.99 0.89 -8.92
C THR A 156 -3.24 1.07 -8.06
N LEU A 157 -3.11 0.85 -6.74
CA LEU A 157 -4.17 0.99 -5.75
C LEU A 157 -3.57 1.53 -4.45
N MET A 158 -4.31 2.39 -3.73
CA MET A 158 -3.85 2.93 -2.45
C MET A 158 -3.68 1.85 -1.38
N ASP A 159 -4.60 0.89 -1.31
CA ASP A 159 -4.53 -0.17 -0.29
C ASP A 159 -3.25 -1.00 -0.44
N THR A 160 -2.86 -1.32 -1.68
CA THR A 160 -1.60 -2.00 -1.98
C THR A 160 -0.38 -1.17 -1.56
N PHE A 161 -0.42 0.16 -1.72
CA PHE A 161 0.65 1.03 -1.24
C PHE A 161 0.71 1.08 0.29
N ILE A 162 -0.45 1.20 0.95
CA ILE A 162 -0.53 1.23 2.42
C ILE A 162 -0.06 -0.08 3.02
N ASP A 163 -0.32 -1.21 2.34
CA ASP A 163 0.17 -2.52 2.75
C ASP A 163 1.69 -2.61 2.83
N LEU A 164 2.43 -1.75 2.12
CA LEU A 164 3.89 -1.69 2.16
C LEU A 164 4.43 -0.82 3.30
N ILE A 165 3.62 0.05 3.92
CA ILE A 165 4.10 0.98 4.95
C ILE A 165 4.27 0.28 6.30
N GLY A 166 5.40 0.53 6.95
CA GLY A 166 5.77 0.02 8.26
C GLY A 166 6.21 -1.45 8.24
N ILE A 167 6.66 -1.92 7.08
CA ILE A 167 7.24 -3.26 6.89
C ILE A 167 8.73 -3.11 6.61
N ASP A 168 9.57 -3.65 7.49
CA ASP A 168 10.99 -3.87 7.23
C ASP A 168 11.12 -5.19 6.46
N GLU A 169 11.73 -5.15 5.27
CA GLU A 169 11.81 -6.20 4.22
C GLU A 169 10.85 -7.40 4.32
N VAL A 170 10.04 -7.61 3.28
CA VAL A 170 9.26 -8.86 3.14
C VAL A 170 10.24 -10.04 3.14
N ALA A 171 10.29 -10.80 4.23
CA ALA A 171 11.06 -12.03 4.31
C ALA A 171 10.70 -12.92 3.10
N ALA A 172 11.67 -13.12 2.21
CA ALA A 172 11.54 -13.93 1.01
C ALA A 172 11.30 -15.41 1.30
#